data_AF-A0A813J5A0-F1
#
_entry.id   AF-A0A813J5A0-F1
#
_cell.length_a   1.000
_cell.length_b   1.000
_cell.length_c   1.000
_cell.angle_alpha   90.00
_cell.angle_beta   90.00
_cell.angle_gamma   90.00
#
_symmetry.space_group_name_H-M   'P 1'
#
loop_
_entity.id
_entity.type
_entity.pdbx_description
1 polymer ?
#
loop_
_entity_poly.entity_id
_entity_poly.type
_entity_poly.pdbx_seq_one_letter_code
_entity_poly.pdbx_strand_id
1 'polypeptide(L)'
;CYGQQAFAMLSSLAELGRFDVEDFTRRVAEDVGRDSEYEVKGCINESNWPQRSSDVTMPLPGPWRHGSINKFLTNYVVEGKRYPKCGSDDAQIDFACRIVPVVALYAGRPELSHAVEVAIRAIQNTGSAVKFGLAFAKCLELLILGHAETPSAAVLSVVSSLKAADPEDAEAAGLERVLQDLAAMSLPEAALALKPKDHSLLMPLHAACYQASYEEAVENSIRAGGCTASRATLAGALFAAAGGRDVIPRKWITLAPCGAEVEKLAALLVAHRDGLASRRANEALNVPAKLGKDFEIDPQRLMHPQPPNLFNFASYPHHLNQPAVDPQTVAGF
;
A
#
# COMPACT_ATOMS: atom_id res chain seq x y z
N CYS A 1 0.06 15.24 6.60
CA CYS A 1 0.96 14.28 7.26
C CYS A 1 1.17 12.96 6.51
N TYR A 2 0.37 12.55 5.51
CA TYR A 2 0.69 11.34 4.70
C TYR A 2 2.04 11.44 3.99
N GLY A 3 2.30 12.58 3.32
CA GLY A 3 3.58 12.84 2.65
C GLY A 3 4.76 12.79 3.60
N GLN A 4 4.65 13.41 4.79
CA GLN A 4 5.69 13.38 5.82
C GLN A 4 5.98 11.96 6.31
N GLN A 5 4.94 11.13 6.55
CA GLN A 5 5.14 9.73 6.93
C GLN A 5 5.83 8.91 5.84
N ALA A 6 5.41 9.08 4.58
CA ALA A 6 6.06 8.41 3.45
C ALA A 6 7.53 8.84 3.32
N PHE A 7 7.80 10.13 3.48
CA PHE A 7 9.14 10.68 3.41
C PHE A 7 10.02 10.18 4.57
N ALA A 8 9.54 10.23 5.81
CA ALA A 8 10.24 9.71 6.97
C ALA A 8 10.61 8.22 6.82
N MET A 9 9.67 7.41 6.33
CA MET A 9 9.93 6.00 6.03
C MET A 9 10.98 5.84 4.91
N LEU A 10 10.79 6.54 3.79
CA LEU A 10 11.71 6.48 2.65
C LEU A 10 13.13 6.87 3.05
N SER A 11 13.30 7.99 3.74
CA SER A 11 14.59 8.49 4.21
C SER A 11 15.25 7.51 5.19
N SER A 12 14.50 7.00 6.18
CA SER A 12 15.00 6.00 7.12
C SER A 12 15.53 4.76 6.41
N LEU A 13 14.74 4.19 5.49
CA LEU A 13 15.13 2.99 4.76
C LEU A 13 16.30 3.24 3.80
N ALA A 14 16.31 4.37 3.10
CA ALA A 14 17.36 4.68 2.14
C ALA A 14 18.70 4.98 2.83
N GLU A 15 18.69 5.68 3.96
CA GLU A 15 19.89 5.97 4.74
C GLU A 15 20.45 4.73 5.45
N LEU A 16 19.58 3.87 6.00
CA LEU A 16 20.01 2.71 6.79
C LEU A 16 20.17 1.42 5.97
N GLY A 17 19.57 1.34 4.78
CA GLY A 17 19.54 0.12 3.95
C GLY A 17 18.72 -1.04 4.56
N ARG A 18 18.00 -0.78 5.66
CA ARG A 18 17.16 -1.73 6.39
C ARG A 18 16.03 -1.00 7.10
N PHE A 19 14.96 -1.72 7.44
CA PHE A 19 13.92 -1.18 8.29
C PHE A 19 14.35 -1.15 9.76
N ASP A 20 14.16 0.00 10.39
CA ASP A 20 14.37 0.25 11.80
C ASP A 20 13.16 1.01 12.36
N VAL A 21 12.37 0.32 13.18
CA VAL A 21 11.08 0.86 13.66
C VAL A 21 11.27 2.04 14.62
N GLU A 22 12.35 2.06 15.41
CA GLU A 22 12.64 3.14 16.34
C GLU A 22 13.15 4.37 15.60
N ASP A 23 13.96 4.20 14.56
CA ASP A 23 14.36 5.30 13.68
C ASP A 23 13.16 5.92 12.95
N PHE A 24 12.30 5.08 12.36
CA PHE A 24 11.10 5.52 11.66
C PHE A 24 10.14 6.28 12.60
N THR A 25 9.79 5.70 13.76
CA THR A 25 8.85 6.33 14.70
C THR A 25 9.40 7.62 15.29
N ARG A 26 10.72 7.70 15.55
CA ARG A 26 11.38 8.94 15.95
C ARG A 26 11.23 10.03 14.89
N ARG A 27 11.58 9.75 13.63
CA ARG A 27 11.46 10.72 12.52
C ARG A 27 10.03 11.21 12.34
N VAL A 28 9.05 10.32 12.39
CA VAL A 28 7.64 10.72 12.33
C VAL A 28 7.29 11.64 13.50
N ALA A 29 7.68 11.30 14.72
CA ALA A 29 7.41 12.14 15.88
C ALA A 29 8.07 13.52 15.80
N GLU A 30 9.26 13.63 15.20
CA GLU A 30 9.95 14.90 14.93
C GLU A 30 9.25 15.71 13.83
N ASP A 31 8.93 15.08 12.70
CA ASP A 31 8.38 15.76 11.52
C ASP A 31 6.96 16.31 11.73
N VAL A 32 6.15 15.60 12.53
CA VAL A 32 4.74 15.96 12.71
C VAL A 32 4.34 16.21 14.15
N GLY A 33 5.28 16.18 15.10
CA GLY A 33 5.03 16.40 16.54
C GLY A 33 5.32 17.82 16.99
N ARG A 34 5.92 17.96 18.18
CA ARG A 34 6.24 19.27 18.77
C ARG A 34 7.22 20.03 17.89
N ASP A 35 7.12 21.36 17.91
CA ASP A 35 7.98 22.28 17.16
C ASP A 35 7.93 22.14 15.62
N SER A 36 6.96 21.38 15.09
CA SER A 36 6.75 21.21 13.65
C SER A 36 5.72 22.21 13.08
N GLU A 37 5.59 22.25 11.75
CA GLU A 37 4.55 23.03 11.05
C GLU A 37 3.10 22.64 11.45
N TYR A 38 2.92 21.50 12.12
CA TYR A 38 1.64 21.04 12.63
C TYR A 38 1.22 21.71 13.93
N GLU A 39 2.15 22.37 14.65
CA GLU A 39 1.91 23.12 15.89
C GLU A 39 1.34 24.51 15.60
N VAL A 40 0.10 24.53 15.09
CA VAL A 40 -0.53 25.76 14.63
C VAL A 40 -0.97 26.62 15.81
N LYS A 41 -0.32 27.78 15.94
CA LYS A 41 -0.56 28.76 17.00
C LYS A 41 -2.04 29.13 17.11
N GLY A 42 -2.57 29.06 18.33
CA GLY A 42 -3.98 29.35 18.62
C GLY A 42 -4.93 28.16 18.41
N CYS A 43 -4.51 27.11 17.70
CA CYS A 43 -5.27 25.87 17.57
C CYS A 43 -4.79 24.77 18.53
N ILE A 44 -3.49 24.78 18.86
CA ILE A 44 -2.84 23.80 19.73
C ILE A 44 -2.13 24.53 20.88
N ASN A 45 -2.22 23.96 22.08
CA ASN A 45 -1.56 24.37 23.31
C ASN A 45 -1.24 23.13 24.18
N GLU A 46 -0.64 23.32 25.35
CA GLU A 46 -0.22 22.21 26.20
C GLU A 46 -1.38 21.32 26.68
N SER A 47 -2.60 21.85 26.85
CA SER A 47 -3.72 21.09 27.41
C SER A 47 -4.47 20.24 26.38
N ASN A 48 -4.35 20.57 25.08
CA ASN A 48 -5.00 19.80 24.01
C ASN A 48 -4.01 19.05 23.09
N TRP A 49 -2.70 19.27 23.22
CA TRP A 49 -1.70 18.58 22.40
C TRP A 49 -1.85 17.05 22.44
N PRO A 50 -1.74 16.33 21.30
CA PRO A 50 -1.45 16.80 19.94
C PRO A 50 -2.71 17.18 19.14
N GLN A 51 -3.88 17.17 19.77
CA GLN A 51 -5.15 17.45 19.12
C GLN A 51 -5.37 18.97 18.99
N ARG A 52 -6.01 19.38 17.90
CA ARG A 52 -6.45 20.76 17.72
C ARG A 52 -7.73 21.00 18.54
N SER A 53 -7.95 22.25 18.94
CA SER A 53 -9.26 22.70 19.42
C SER A 53 -10.36 22.35 18.41
N SER A 54 -11.60 22.10 18.88
CA SER A 54 -12.77 21.91 18.01
C SER A 54 -13.16 23.18 17.26
N ASP A 55 -12.77 24.35 17.77
CA ASP A 55 -13.28 25.65 17.33
C ASP A 55 -12.42 26.28 16.23
N VAL A 56 -11.96 25.48 15.25
CA VAL A 56 -11.14 25.99 14.14
C VAL A 56 -12.03 26.38 12.95
N THR A 57 -11.92 27.63 12.52
CA THR A 57 -12.57 28.11 11.29
C THR A 57 -11.87 27.53 10.05
N MET A 58 -12.66 27.10 9.06
CA MET A 58 -12.15 26.60 7.77
C MET A 58 -11.86 27.76 6.79
N PRO A 59 -10.84 27.65 5.90
CA PRO A 59 -9.88 26.54 5.80
C PRO A 59 -8.92 26.51 6.99
N LEU A 60 -8.49 25.32 7.37
CA LEU A 60 -7.58 25.15 8.50
C LEU A 60 -6.28 25.92 8.26
N PRO A 61 -5.80 26.71 9.24
CA PRO A 61 -4.44 27.21 9.19
C PRO A 61 -3.47 26.03 9.31
N GLY A 62 -2.52 25.94 8.38
CA GLY A 62 -1.47 24.91 8.38
C GLY A 62 -1.91 23.49 7.98
N PRO A 63 -1.00 22.51 8.09
CA PRO A 63 -1.19 21.16 7.57
C PRO A 63 -2.10 20.27 8.46
N TRP A 64 -2.75 19.28 7.84
CA TRP A 64 -3.66 18.36 8.53
C TRP A 64 -2.94 17.17 9.19
N ARG A 65 -3.18 16.97 10.48
CA ARG A 65 -2.75 15.82 11.30
C ARG A 65 -3.95 14.89 11.52
N HIS A 66 -3.93 13.69 10.95
CA HIS A 66 -5.05 12.73 11.06
C HIS A 66 -5.07 12.01 12.43
N GLY A 67 -6.19 11.34 12.73
CA GLY A 67 -6.47 10.71 14.01
C GLY A 67 -5.40 9.72 14.47
N SER A 68 -4.96 8.81 13.58
CA SER A 68 -3.91 7.85 13.94
C SER A 68 -2.59 8.50 14.35
N ILE A 69 -2.18 9.62 13.73
CA ILE A 69 -0.98 10.36 14.13
C ILE A 69 -1.19 11.07 15.47
N ASN A 70 -2.36 11.67 15.71
CA ASN A 70 -2.66 12.26 17.01
C ASN A 70 -2.52 11.21 18.12
N LYS A 71 -3.13 10.04 17.94
CA LYS A 71 -3.07 8.97 18.93
C LYS A 71 -1.67 8.37 19.05
N PHE A 72 -0.94 8.23 17.95
CA PHE A 72 0.48 7.83 17.96
C PHE A 72 1.33 8.80 18.78
N LEU A 73 1.20 10.11 18.55
CA LEU A 73 1.94 11.14 19.27
C LEU A 73 1.60 11.15 20.78
N THR A 74 0.33 11.00 21.14
CA THR A 74 -0.08 10.81 22.54
C THR A 74 0.64 9.60 23.14
N ASN A 75 0.54 8.44 22.50
CA ASN A 75 1.14 7.22 23.04
C ASN A 75 2.68 7.30 23.11
N TYR A 76 3.34 7.80 22.05
CA TYR A 76 4.79 7.77 21.88
C TYR A 76 5.52 8.87 22.65
N VAL A 77 5.02 10.11 22.57
CA VAL A 77 5.65 11.30 23.14
C VAL A 77 5.18 11.56 24.57
N VAL A 78 3.87 11.49 24.83
CA VAL A 78 3.31 11.82 26.16
C VAL A 78 3.38 10.63 27.08
N GLU A 79 2.92 9.46 26.63
CA GLU A 79 2.86 8.26 27.47
C GLU A 79 4.15 7.40 27.43
N GLY A 80 5.12 7.76 26.58
CA GLY A 80 6.41 7.05 26.48
C GLY A 80 6.31 5.62 25.94
N LYS A 81 5.19 5.25 25.32
CA LYS A 81 5.02 3.92 24.71
C LYS A 81 5.90 3.79 23.48
N ARG A 82 6.30 2.56 23.18
CA ARG A 82 7.07 2.18 21.99
C ARG A 82 6.35 1.13 21.18
N TYR A 83 6.90 0.74 20.04
CA TYR A 83 6.33 -0.29 19.19
C TYR A 83 6.01 -1.57 19.99
N PRO A 84 4.86 -2.24 19.75
CA PRO A 84 3.72 -1.82 18.92
C PRO A 84 2.68 -0.97 19.68
N LYS A 85 2.90 -0.70 20.98
CA LYS A 85 1.96 0.00 21.86
C LYS A 85 1.81 1.49 21.56
N CYS A 86 2.71 2.07 20.77
CA CYS A 86 2.59 3.44 20.29
C CYS A 86 1.53 3.61 19.21
N GLY A 87 1.20 2.57 18.43
CA GLY A 87 0.21 2.67 17.36
C GLY A 87 -1.21 2.97 17.84
N SER A 88 -1.98 3.68 17.04
CA SER A 88 -3.39 3.98 17.27
C SER A 88 -4.30 2.77 17.03
N ASP A 89 -5.51 2.81 17.58
CA ASP A 89 -6.61 1.87 17.31
C ASP A 89 -7.48 2.25 16.08
N ASP A 90 -7.03 3.24 15.29
CA ASP A 90 -7.65 3.62 14.02
C ASP A 90 -7.69 2.43 13.04
N ALA A 91 -8.77 2.29 12.28
CA ALA A 91 -8.98 1.22 11.29
C ALA A 91 -9.04 1.73 9.84
N GLN A 92 -8.79 3.01 9.59
CA GLN A 92 -8.71 3.62 8.26
C GLN A 92 -7.42 3.19 7.52
N ILE A 93 -7.25 3.59 6.26
CA ILE A 93 -6.07 3.19 5.46
C ILE A 93 -4.84 4.07 5.66
N ASP A 94 -4.56 4.47 6.89
CA ASP A 94 -3.45 5.40 7.17
C ASP A 94 -2.09 4.78 6.88
N PHE A 95 -2.01 3.45 6.91
CA PHE A 95 -0.83 2.69 6.52
C PHE A 95 -0.36 2.91 5.09
N ALA A 96 -1.23 3.38 4.20
CA ALA A 96 -0.98 3.48 2.77
C ALA A 96 0.35 4.14 2.43
N CYS A 97 0.64 5.27 3.09
CA CYS A 97 1.84 6.05 2.88
C CYS A 97 3.13 5.37 3.35
N ARG A 98 3.04 4.43 4.30
CA ARG A 98 4.19 3.82 4.99
C ARG A 98 4.66 2.55 4.31
N ILE A 99 3.75 1.79 3.72
CA ILE A 99 4.09 0.46 3.17
C ILE A 99 4.80 0.54 1.82
N VAL A 100 4.60 1.60 1.02
CA VAL A 100 5.19 1.69 -0.33
C VAL A 100 6.73 1.63 -0.30
N PRO A 101 7.45 2.43 0.53
CA PRO A 101 8.91 2.32 0.60
C PRO A 101 9.38 0.98 1.19
N VAL A 102 8.64 0.41 2.14
CA VAL A 102 8.98 -0.91 2.72
C VAL A 102 8.91 -1.99 1.65
N VAL A 103 7.84 -2.02 0.86
CA VAL A 103 7.70 -3.00 -0.23
C VAL A 103 8.76 -2.77 -1.29
N ALA A 104 9.08 -1.52 -1.65
CA ALA A 104 10.12 -1.21 -2.62
C ALA A 104 11.51 -1.76 -2.19
N LEU A 105 11.82 -1.81 -0.89
CA LEU A 105 13.07 -2.38 -0.39
C LEU A 105 13.02 -3.91 -0.24
N TYR A 106 11.88 -4.46 0.19
CA TYR A 106 11.76 -5.86 0.61
C TYR A 106 11.04 -6.77 -0.40
N ALA A 107 10.57 -6.28 -1.54
CA ALA A 107 9.94 -7.11 -2.57
C ALA A 107 10.83 -8.32 -2.95
N GLY A 108 10.22 -9.50 -2.97
CA GLY A 108 10.90 -10.77 -3.26
C GLY A 108 11.67 -11.36 -2.07
N ARG A 109 11.54 -10.78 -0.87
CA ARG A 109 12.24 -11.26 0.32
C ARG A 109 11.25 -11.87 1.33
N PRO A 110 11.65 -12.95 2.03
CA PRO A 110 10.79 -13.59 3.04
C PRO A 110 10.43 -12.66 4.21
N GLU A 111 11.23 -11.63 4.46
CA GLU A 111 11.00 -10.65 5.52
C GLU A 111 9.90 -9.62 5.20
N LEU A 112 9.41 -9.55 3.94
CA LEU A 112 8.48 -8.50 3.48
C LEU A 112 7.24 -8.39 4.36
N SER A 113 6.52 -9.50 4.56
CA SER A 113 5.27 -9.49 5.34
C SER A 113 5.49 -9.00 6.76
N HIS A 114 6.58 -9.43 7.40
CA HIS A 114 6.92 -8.98 8.75
C HIS A 114 7.26 -7.49 8.79
N ALA A 115 8.08 -7.01 7.85
CA ALA A 115 8.45 -5.60 7.78
C ALA A 115 7.24 -4.69 7.56
N VAL A 116 6.32 -5.11 6.68
CA VAL A 116 5.04 -4.41 6.43
C VAL A 116 4.18 -4.36 7.68
N GLU A 117 3.99 -5.49 8.38
CA GLU A 117 3.20 -5.51 9.61
C GLU A 117 3.78 -4.59 10.69
N VAL A 118 5.11 -4.63 10.90
CA VAL A 118 5.80 -3.76 11.85
C VAL A 118 5.60 -2.29 11.48
N ALA A 119 5.75 -1.93 10.20
CA ALA A 119 5.56 -0.56 9.70
C ALA A 119 4.12 -0.05 9.88
N ILE A 120 3.13 -0.92 9.72
CA ILE A 120 1.72 -0.60 9.98
C ILE A 120 1.54 -0.32 11.47
N ARG A 121 1.88 -1.31 12.32
CA ARG A 121 1.66 -1.30 13.76
C ARG A 121 2.43 -0.21 14.51
N ALA A 122 3.50 0.31 13.93
CA ALA A 122 4.27 1.42 14.48
C ALA A 122 3.46 2.70 14.69
N ILE A 123 2.51 2.99 13.80
CA ILE A 123 1.63 4.17 13.90
C ILE A 123 0.16 3.78 14.08
N GLN A 124 -0.24 2.62 13.54
CA GLN A 124 -1.63 2.14 13.54
C GLN A 124 -1.66 0.64 13.82
N ASN A 125 -2.16 0.25 14.99
CA ASN A 125 -2.09 -1.10 15.52
C ASN A 125 -3.47 -1.78 15.58
N THR A 126 -4.03 -2.10 14.41
CA THR A 126 -5.27 -2.87 14.27
C THR A 126 -5.10 -4.07 13.34
N GLY A 127 -5.80 -5.17 13.61
CA GLY A 127 -5.73 -6.39 12.81
C GLY A 127 -6.20 -6.17 11.36
N SER A 128 -7.26 -5.39 11.19
CA SER A 128 -7.78 -5.00 9.87
C SER A 128 -6.76 -4.20 9.07
N ALA A 129 -6.13 -3.17 9.66
CA ALA A 129 -5.09 -2.40 8.96
C ALA A 129 -3.92 -3.29 8.50
N VAL A 130 -3.50 -4.25 9.34
CA VAL A 130 -2.45 -5.21 8.99
C VAL A 130 -2.86 -6.12 7.85
N LYS A 131 -4.04 -6.74 7.92
CA LYS A 131 -4.54 -7.62 6.85
C LYS A 131 -4.62 -6.90 5.50
N PHE A 132 -5.23 -5.73 5.46
CA PHE A 132 -5.35 -4.96 4.22
C PHE A 132 -4.01 -4.42 3.72
N GLY A 133 -3.14 -3.97 4.64
CA GLY A 133 -1.79 -3.55 4.28
C GLY A 133 -0.94 -4.67 3.70
N LEU A 134 -1.09 -5.90 4.20
CA LEU A 134 -0.43 -7.09 3.66
C LEU A 134 -0.96 -7.47 2.28
N ALA A 135 -2.29 -7.43 2.07
CA ALA A 135 -2.89 -7.67 0.76
C ALA A 135 -2.36 -6.66 -0.28
N PHE A 136 -2.33 -5.37 0.08
CA PHE A 136 -1.81 -4.34 -0.79
C PHE A 136 -0.30 -4.47 -1.06
N ALA A 137 0.48 -4.80 -0.02
CA ALA A 137 1.90 -5.08 -0.17
C ALA A 137 2.15 -6.25 -1.13
N LYS A 138 1.28 -7.25 -1.13
CA LYS A 138 1.36 -8.36 -2.08
C LYS A 138 1.07 -7.92 -3.51
N CYS A 139 0.07 -7.06 -3.73
CA CYS A 139 -0.18 -6.47 -5.06
C CYS A 139 1.06 -5.71 -5.56
N LEU A 140 1.64 -4.85 -4.74
CA LEU A 140 2.85 -4.11 -5.08
C LEU A 140 4.04 -5.04 -5.38
N GLU A 141 4.23 -6.08 -4.56
CA GLU A 141 5.30 -7.06 -4.77
C GLU A 141 5.15 -7.76 -6.12
N LEU A 142 3.94 -8.22 -6.48
CA LEU A 142 3.69 -8.86 -7.77
C LEU A 142 4.05 -7.94 -8.94
N LEU A 143 3.69 -6.65 -8.87
CA LEU A 143 3.99 -5.66 -9.90
C LEU A 143 5.49 -5.36 -9.99
N ILE A 144 6.13 -5.11 -8.83
CA ILE A 144 7.57 -4.80 -8.77
C ILE A 144 8.44 -5.94 -9.29
N LEU A 145 8.03 -7.19 -9.05
CA LEU A 145 8.74 -8.39 -9.52
C LEU A 145 8.34 -8.80 -10.94
N GLY A 146 7.41 -8.11 -11.59
CA GLY A 146 6.93 -8.46 -12.93
C GLY A 146 6.10 -9.73 -12.99
N HIS A 147 5.58 -10.21 -11.85
CA HIS A 147 4.64 -11.34 -11.78
C HIS A 147 3.19 -10.94 -12.15
N ALA A 148 2.91 -9.64 -12.23
CA ALA A 148 1.68 -9.09 -12.77
C ALA A 148 2.00 -7.85 -13.64
N GLU A 149 1.35 -7.73 -14.79
CA GLU A 149 1.60 -6.63 -15.74
C GLU A 149 0.76 -5.38 -15.44
N THR A 150 -0.42 -5.55 -14.82
CA THR A 150 -1.35 -4.46 -14.54
C THR A 150 -1.79 -4.48 -13.07
N PRO A 151 -2.18 -3.32 -12.50
CA PRO A 151 -2.75 -3.28 -11.17
C PRO A 151 -3.97 -4.20 -11.00
N SER A 152 -4.85 -4.27 -12.00
CA SER A 152 -6.02 -5.17 -11.98
C SER A 152 -5.63 -6.65 -11.91
N ALA A 153 -4.62 -7.08 -12.67
CA ALA A 153 -4.10 -8.45 -12.62
C ALA A 153 -3.50 -8.79 -11.25
N ALA A 154 -2.76 -7.85 -10.65
CA ALA A 154 -2.21 -8.02 -9.31
C ALA A 154 -3.31 -8.17 -8.25
N VAL A 155 -4.33 -7.31 -8.29
CA VAL A 155 -5.48 -7.39 -7.36
C VAL A 155 -6.21 -8.72 -7.52
N LEU A 156 -6.52 -9.14 -8.75
CA LEU A 156 -7.17 -10.42 -9.02
C LEU A 156 -6.35 -11.58 -8.44
N SER A 157 -5.04 -11.62 -8.68
CA SER A 157 -4.16 -12.66 -8.16
C SER A 157 -4.16 -12.74 -6.63
N VAL A 158 -4.15 -11.59 -5.95
CA VAL A 158 -4.19 -11.54 -4.48
C VAL A 158 -5.54 -12.02 -3.95
N VAL A 159 -6.65 -11.55 -4.53
CA VAL A 159 -8.00 -11.99 -4.14
C VAL A 159 -8.15 -13.50 -4.30
N SER A 160 -7.75 -14.05 -5.45
CA SER A 160 -7.81 -15.50 -5.70
C SER A 160 -6.95 -16.28 -4.70
N SER A 161 -5.76 -15.78 -4.36
CA SER A 161 -4.86 -16.45 -3.40
C SER A 161 -5.44 -16.45 -1.98
N LEU A 162 -6.03 -15.34 -1.55
CA LEU A 162 -6.67 -15.23 -0.23
C LEU A 162 -7.86 -16.18 -0.12
N LYS A 163 -8.72 -16.23 -1.16
CA LYS A 163 -9.86 -17.16 -1.21
C LYS A 163 -9.46 -18.63 -1.25
N ALA A 164 -8.35 -18.96 -1.92
CA ALA A 164 -7.84 -20.32 -1.93
C ALA A 164 -7.31 -20.75 -0.56
N ALA A 165 -6.76 -19.82 0.22
CA ALA A 165 -6.29 -20.08 1.58
C ALA A 165 -7.45 -20.18 2.58
N ASP A 166 -8.44 -19.29 2.48
CA ASP A 166 -9.64 -19.27 3.31
C ASP A 166 -10.84 -18.71 2.51
N PRO A 167 -11.76 -19.57 2.05
CA PRO A 167 -12.96 -19.14 1.31
C PRO A 167 -13.89 -18.21 2.08
N GLU A 168 -13.88 -18.29 3.42
CA GLU A 168 -14.73 -17.51 4.33
C GLU A 168 -14.05 -16.22 4.84
N ASP A 169 -12.83 -15.92 4.38
CA ASP A 169 -12.11 -14.72 4.78
C ASP A 169 -12.91 -13.45 4.41
N ALA A 170 -13.32 -12.72 5.44
CA ALA A 170 -14.20 -11.55 5.31
C ALA A 170 -13.52 -10.40 4.56
N GLU A 171 -12.20 -10.27 4.68
CA GLU A 171 -11.42 -9.28 3.96
C GLU A 171 -11.28 -9.65 2.48
N ALA A 172 -11.03 -10.92 2.16
CA ALA A 172 -11.03 -11.45 0.80
C ALA A 172 -12.39 -11.24 0.12
N ALA A 173 -13.49 -11.49 0.84
CA ALA A 173 -14.83 -11.15 0.36
C ALA A 173 -14.98 -9.64 0.13
N GLY A 174 -14.45 -8.79 1.02
CA GLY A 174 -14.43 -7.35 0.84
C GLY A 174 -13.68 -6.90 -0.42
N LEU A 175 -12.52 -7.48 -0.68
CA LEU A 175 -11.72 -7.20 -1.89
C LEU A 175 -12.40 -7.71 -3.16
N GLU A 176 -13.04 -8.89 -3.10
CA GLU A 176 -13.78 -9.48 -4.20
C GLU A 176 -14.94 -8.59 -4.67
N ARG A 177 -15.61 -7.86 -3.75
CA ARG A 177 -16.64 -6.87 -4.10
C ARG A 177 -16.15 -5.78 -5.05
N VAL A 178 -14.86 -5.42 -4.99
CA VAL A 178 -14.26 -4.48 -5.95
C VAL A 178 -14.32 -5.05 -7.36
N LEU A 179 -14.00 -6.33 -7.51
CA LEU A 179 -13.95 -7.05 -8.78
C LEU A 179 -15.32 -7.42 -9.34
N GLN A 180 -16.36 -7.38 -8.50
CA GLN A 180 -17.73 -7.77 -8.82
C GLN A 180 -18.67 -6.56 -8.70
N ASP A 181 -19.25 -6.34 -7.52
CA ASP A 181 -20.29 -5.32 -7.23
C ASP A 181 -19.95 -3.93 -7.77
N LEU A 182 -18.68 -3.54 -7.71
CA LEU A 182 -18.25 -2.18 -8.06
C LEU A 182 -17.70 -2.08 -9.49
N ALA A 183 -17.56 -3.19 -10.22
CA ALA A 183 -16.87 -3.23 -11.51
C ALA A 183 -17.54 -2.37 -12.59
N ALA A 184 -18.88 -2.30 -12.55
CA ALA A 184 -19.66 -1.51 -13.50
C ALA A 184 -19.84 -0.04 -13.07
N MET A 185 -19.40 0.33 -11.87
CA MET A 185 -19.56 1.68 -11.32
C MET A 185 -18.35 2.54 -11.64
N SER A 186 -18.59 3.82 -11.95
CA SER A 186 -17.54 4.83 -11.91
C SER A 186 -17.02 5.01 -10.47
N LEU A 187 -15.83 5.61 -10.33
CA LEU A 187 -15.23 5.84 -9.02
C LEU A 187 -16.14 6.71 -8.10
N PRO A 188 -16.80 7.78 -8.56
CA PRO A 188 -17.77 8.51 -7.74
C PRO A 188 -18.99 7.67 -7.33
N GLU A 189 -19.55 6.87 -8.25
CA GLU A 189 -20.70 5.99 -7.95
C GLU A 189 -20.33 4.91 -6.92
N ALA A 190 -19.16 4.27 -7.08
CA ALA A 190 -18.64 3.31 -6.12
C ALA A 190 -18.43 3.96 -4.74
N ALA A 191 -17.93 5.20 -4.70
CA ALA A 191 -17.78 5.95 -3.46
C ALA A 191 -19.13 6.18 -2.76
N LEU A 192 -20.19 6.50 -3.50
CA LEU A 192 -21.52 6.70 -2.93
C LEU A 192 -22.19 5.40 -2.48
N ALA A 193 -21.93 4.29 -3.20
CA ALA A 193 -22.52 2.99 -2.91
C ALA A 193 -21.94 2.30 -1.65
N LEU A 194 -20.69 2.63 -1.29
CA LEU A 194 -20.02 2.01 -0.16
C LEU A 194 -20.41 2.66 1.18
N LYS A 195 -20.26 1.91 2.28
CA LYS A 195 -20.37 2.47 3.63
C LYS A 195 -19.07 3.22 3.98
N PRO A 196 -19.10 4.29 4.78
CA PRO A 196 -17.91 5.09 5.09
C PRO A 196 -16.69 4.29 5.57
N LYS A 197 -16.92 3.22 6.35
CA LYS A 197 -15.86 2.31 6.81
C LYS A 197 -15.20 1.51 5.69
N ASP A 198 -15.92 1.21 4.60
CA ASP A 198 -15.45 0.43 3.47
C ASP A 198 -14.81 1.35 2.39
N HIS A 199 -15.15 2.65 2.39
CA HIS A 199 -14.62 3.65 1.44
C HIS A 199 -13.10 3.68 1.44
N SER A 200 -12.52 3.68 2.63
CA SER A 200 -11.08 3.82 2.81
C SER A 200 -10.34 2.65 2.16
N LEU A 201 -10.94 1.46 2.16
CA LEU A 201 -10.29 0.21 1.77
C LEU A 201 -10.48 -0.16 0.30
N LEU A 202 -11.71 -0.04 -0.19
CA LEU A 202 -12.09 -0.59 -1.50
C LEU A 202 -11.86 0.40 -2.65
N MET A 203 -11.96 1.70 -2.36
CA MET A 203 -11.82 2.75 -3.37
C MET A 203 -10.44 2.84 -4.03
N PRO A 204 -9.30 2.70 -3.32
CA PRO A 204 -8.00 2.68 -3.98
C PRO A 204 -7.83 1.48 -4.92
N LEU A 205 -8.42 0.33 -4.58
CA LEU A 205 -8.38 -0.86 -5.43
C LEU A 205 -9.30 -0.73 -6.63
N HIS A 206 -10.48 -0.13 -6.46
CA HIS A 206 -11.35 0.22 -7.57
C HIS A 206 -10.63 1.16 -8.55
N ALA A 207 -10.00 2.22 -8.03
CA ALA A 207 -9.19 3.12 -8.84
C ALA A 207 -8.05 2.37 -9.55
N ALA A 208 -7.38 1.44 -8.87
CA ALA A 208 -6.34 0.62 -9.49
C ALA A 208 -6.86 -0.31 -10.58
N CYS A 209 -8.06 -0.89 -10.41
CA CYS A 209 -8.60 -1.87 -11.33
C CYS A 209 -9.22 -1.26 -12.59
N TYR A 210 -9.81 -0.06 -12.46
CA TYR A 210 -10.74 0.46 -13.47
C TYR A 210 -10.35 1.82 -14.07
N GLN A 211 -9.24 2.42 -13.65
CA GLN A 211 -8.71 3.64 -14.26
C GLN A 211 -7.70 3.27 -15.35
N ALA A 212 -7.56 4.10 -16.39
CA ALA A 212 -6.71 3.73 -17.53
C ALA A 212 -5.23 4.05 -17.33
N SER A 213 -4.91 4.98 -16.41
CA SER A 213 -3.56 5.50 -16.24
C SER A 213 -3.27 5.95 -14.81
N TYR A 214 -1.98 6.17 -14.52
CA TYR A 214 -1.54 6.79 -13.28
C TYR A 214 -2.22 8.15 -13.06
N GLU A 215 -2.28 8.98 -14.10
CA GLU A 215 -2.91 10.32 -14.02
C GLU A 215 -4.39 10.22 -13.65
N GLU A 216 -5.16 9.43 -14.39
CA GLU A 216 -6.59 9.24 -14.12
C GLU A 216 -6.82 8.66 -12.73
N ALA A 217 -6.04 7.66 -12.32
CA ALA A 217 -6.16 7.03 -11.01
C ALA A 217 -5.96 8.02 -9.86
N VAL A 218 -4.96 8.89 -9.97
CA VAL A 218 -4.68 9.91 -8.96
C VAL A 218 -5.72 11.03 -9.01
N GLU A 219 -6.00 11.59 -10.19
CA GLU A 219 -6.94 12.70 -10.33
C GLU A 219 -8.36 12.33 -9.94
N ASN A 220 -8.86 11.17 -10.39
CA ASN A 220 -10.21 10.73 -10.06
C ASN A 220 -10.33 10.34 -8.58
N SER A 221 -9.26 9.80 -7.97
CA SER A 221 -9.20 9.59 -6.52
C SER A 221 -9.32 10.90 -5.73
N ILE A 222 -8.81 12.02 -6.27
CA ILE A 222 -8.95 13.36 -5.70
C ILE A 222 -10.37 13.90 -5.93
N ARG A 223 -10.88 13.83 -7.17
CA ARG A 223 -12.23 14.31 -7.53
C ARG A 223 -13.34 13.61 -6.75
N ALA A 224 -13.16 12.34 -6.40
CA ALA A 224 -14.13 11.58 -5.61
C ALA A 224 -14.24 12.02 -4.13
N GLY A 225 -13.50 13.04 -3.66
CA GLY A 225 -13.66 13.63 -2.33
C GLY A 225 -13.35 12.71 -1.14
N GLY A 226 -13.59 13.12 0.09
CA GLY A 226 -13.30 12.29 1.27
C GLY A 226 -11.80 12.07 1.52
N CYS A 227 -11.39 10.84 1.86
CA CYS A 227 -9.98 10.52 2.16
C CYS A 227 -9.14 10.37 0.88
N THR A 228 -8.93 11.47 0.17
CA THR A 228 -8.30 11.48 -1.16
C THR A 228 -6.82 11.10 -1.13
N ALA A 229 -6.08 11.59 -0.14
CA ALA A 229 -4.62 11.44 -0.09
C ALA A 229 -4.18 9.97 0.03
N SER A 230 -4.79 9.20 0.92
CA SER A 230 -4.46 7.79 1.13
C SER A 230 -4.86 6.93 -0.09
N ARG A 231 -6.03 7.19 -0.69
CA ARG A 231 -6.48 6.51 -1.91
C ARG A 231 -5.57 6.79 -3.10
N ALA A 232 -5.26 8.06 -3.36
CA ALA A 232 -4.36 8.45 -4.43
C ALA A 232 -2.95 7.88 -4.25
N THR A 233 -2.48 7.78 -2.99
CA THR A 233 -1.19 7.16 -2.66
C THR A 233 -1.15 5.69 -3.09
N LEU A 234 -2.16 4.91 -2.71
CA LEU A 234 -2.23 3.49 -3.06
C LEU A 234 -2.43 3.28 -4.56
N ALA A 235 -3.42 3.94 -5.17
CA ALA A 235 -3.69 3.80 -6.59
C ALA A 235 -2.48 4.18 -7.44
N GLY A 236 -1.87 5.35 -7.15
CA GLY A 236 -0.65 5.80 -7.80
C GLY A 236 0.52 4.82 -7.62
N ALA A 237 0.71 4.27 -6.41
CA ALA A 237 1.77 3.30 -6.16
C ALA A 237 1.63 2.02 -6.99
N LEU A 238 0.40 1.50 -7.18
CA LEU A 238 0.18 0.33 -8.03
C LEU A 238 0.48 0.65 -9.51
N PHE A 239 -0.02 1.77 -10.03
CA PHE A 239 0.29 2.15 -11.41
C PHE A 239 1.78 2.40 -11.64
N ALA A 240 2.46 3.07 -10.71
CA ALA A 240 3.90 3.31 -10.79
C ALA A 240 4.72 2.03 -10.62
N ALA A 241 4.24 1.05 -9.83
CA ALA A 241 4.87 -0.26 -9.73
C ALA A 241 4.77 -1.04 -11.05
N ALA A 242 3.64 -0.94 -11.76
CA ALA A 242 3.42 -1.62 -13.04
C ALA A 242 4.17 -0.94 -14.21
N GLY A 243 4.05 0.38 -14.31
CA GLY A 243 4.58 1.17 -15.43
C GLY A 243 5.94 1.81 -15.19
N GLY A 244 6.51 1.64 -14.00
CA GLY A 244 7.78 2.24 -13.61
C GLY A 244 7.70 3.76 -13.39
N ARG A 245 8.87 4.41 -13.36
CA ARG A 245 8.97 5.85 -13.07
C ARG A 245 8.25 6.71 -14.12
N ASP A 246 8.27 6.32 -15.39
CA ASP A 246 7.89 7.19 -16.50
C ASP A 246 6.39 7.46 -16.61
N VAL A 247 5.54 6.65 -15.96
CA VAL A 247 4.10 6.94 -15.89
C VAL A 247 3.75 8.09 -14.96
N ILE A 248 4.69 8.54 -14.10
CA ILE A 248 4.46 9.66 -13.19
C ILE A 248 4.78 10.99 -13.90
N PRO A 249 3.82 11.92 -14.00
CA PRO A 249 4.03 13.19 -14.71
C PRO A 249 5.19 13.99 -14.11
N ARG A 250 6.18 14.37 -14.93
CA ARG A 250 7.35 15.14 -14.46
C ARG A 250 6.96 16.46 -13.80
N LYS A 251 5.89 17.10 -14.30
CA LYS A 251 5.33 18.32 -13.70
C LYS A 251 4.87 18.11 -12.25
N TRP A 252 4.25 16.97 -11.94
CA TRP A 252 3.78 16.68 -10.58
C TRP A 252 4.94 16.53 -9.61
N ILE A 253 6.02 15.87 -10.04
CA ILE A 253 7.23 15.73 -9.22
C ILE A 253 7.94 17.07 -9.03
N THR A 254 7.98 17.90 -10.07
CA THR A 254 8.59 19.25 -9.98
C THR A 254 7.81 20.16 -9.03
N LEU A 255 6.48 20.02 -8.97
CA LEU A 255 5.61 20.82 -8.09
C LEU A 255 5.56 20.29 -6.65
N ALA A 256 5.97 19.04 -6.40
CA ALA A 256 6.01 18.48 -5.06
C ALA A 256 7.18 19.09 -4.27
N PRO A 257 6.97 19.64 -3.05
CA PRO A 257 8.01 20.35 -2.28
C PRO A 257 9.31 19.56 -2.06
N CYS A 258 9.24 18.23 -2.01
CA CYS A 258 10.40 17.35 -1.83
C CYS A 258 10.62 16.39 -3.02
N GLY A 259 10.08 16.68 -4.21
CA GLY A 259 10.05 15.74 -5.33
C GLY A 259 11.43 15.24 -5.76
N ALA A 260 12.41 16.15 -5.89
CA ALA A 260 13.78 15.78 -6.27
C ALA A 260 14.48 14.90 -5.22
N GLU A 261 14.29 15.19 -3.93
CA GLU A 261 14.88 14.39 -2.85
C GLU A 261 14.21 13.01 -2.77
N VAL A 262 12.90 12.94 -2.98
CA VAL A 262 12.17 11.65 -3.08
C VAL A 262 12.75 10.80 -4.22
N GLU A 263 13.01 11.35 -5.40
CA GLU A 263 13.63 10.60 -6.50
C GLU A 263 15.01 10.05 -6.13
N LYS A 264 15.84 10.88 -5.51
CA LYS A 264 17.19 10.50 -5.06
C LYS A 264 17.15 9.38 -4.02
N LEU A 265 16.31 9.51 -3.00
CA LEU A 265 16.16 8.50 -1.95
C LEU A 265 15.56 7.21 -2.49
N ALA A 266 14.58 7.29 -3.41
CA ALA A 266 14.00 6.12 -4.07
C ALA A 266 15.05 5.36 -4.89
N ALA A 267 15.92 6.06 -5.62
CA ALA A 267 17.02 5.42 -6.36
C ALA A 267 18.00 4.70 -5.41
N LEU A 268 18.35 5.33 -4.28
CA LEU A 268 19.21 4.72 -3.26
C LEU A 268 18.55 3.48 -2.64
N LEU A 269 17.25 3.55 -2.34
CA LEU A 269 16.48 2.44 -1.81
C LEU A 269 16.47 1.23 -2.76
N VAL A 270 16.26 1.46 -4.06
CA VAL A 270 16.31 0.41 -5.08
C VAL A 270 17.71 -0.19 -5.19
N ALA A 271 18.76 0.63 -5.13
CA ALA A 271 20.14 0.14 -5.12
C ALA A 271 20.43 -0.78 -3.92
N HIS A 272 19.90 -0.47 -2.73
CA HIS A 272 19.98 -1.39 -1.57
C HIS A 272 19.22 -2.69 -1.82
N ARG A 273 18.04 -2.63 -2.47
CA ARG A 273 17.28 -3.83 -2.81
C ARG A 273 18.11 -4.77 -3.67
N ASP A 274 18.61 -4.24 -4.78
CA ASP A 274 19.27 -4.99 -5.85
C ASP A 274 20.65 -5.49 -5.41
N GLY A 275 21.43 -4.66 -4.71
CA GLY A 275 22.74 -5.04 -4.19
C GLY A 275 22.69 -6.20 -3.19
N LEU A 276 21.66 -6.25 -2.34
CA LEU A 276 21.44 -7.37 -1.43
C LEU A 276 20.96 -8.64 -2.15
N ALA A 277 20.14 -8.50 -3.21
CA ALA A 277 19.73 -9.62 -4.04
C ALA A 277 20.93 -10.28 -4.73
N SER A 278 21.86 -9.47 -5.29
CA SER A 278 23.09 -9.97 -5.88
C SER A 278 23.99 -10.70 -4.87
N ARG A 279 24.12 -10.19 -3.63
CA ARG A 279 24.90 -10.86 -2.58
C ARG A 279 24.31 -12.22 -2.21
N ARG A 280 23.00 -12.32 -2.02
CA ARG A 280 22.31 -13.59 -1.72
C ARG A 280 22.46 -14.61 -2.85
N ALA A 281 22.33 -14.16 -4.11
CA ALA A 281 22.57 -15.03 -5.27
C ALA A 281 24.00 -15.57 -5.29
N ASN A 282 25.00 -14.71 -5.03
CA ASN A 282 26.40 -15.11 -4.97
C ASN A 282 26.70 -16.04 -3.78
N GLU A 283 26.10 -15.81 -2.61
CA GLU A 283 26.22 -16.70 -1.45
C GLU A 283 25.60 -18.08 -1.75
N ALA A 284 24.41 -18.13 -2.36
CA ALA A 284 23.76 -19.37 -2.76
C ALA A 284 24.59 -20.18 -3.77
N LEU A 285 25.29 -19.51 -4.70
CA LEU A 285 26.22 -20.14 -5.64
C LEU A 285 27.53 -20.61 -4.99
N ASN A 286 27.94 -19.96 -3.89
CA ASN A 286 29.19 -20.25 -3.17
C ASN A 286 29.02 -21.19 -1.98
N VAL A 287 27.82 -21.73 -1.71
CA VAL A 287 27.63 -22.79 -0.71
C VAL A 287 28.34 -24.06 -1.22
N PRO A 288 29.41 -24.54 -0.56
CA PRO A 288 30.04 -25.78 -0.96
C PRO A 288 29.03 -26.92 -0.83
N ALA A 289 28.87 -27.73 -1.86
CA ALA A 289 28.07 -28.96 -1.84
C ALA A 289 28.64 -29.93 -0.78
N LYS A 290 28.26 -29.75 0.48
CA LYS A 290 28.51 -30.68 1.57
C LYS A 290 27.20 -31.03 2.23
N LEU A 291 26.51 -31.99 1.63
CA LEU A 291 25.57 -32.96 2.21
C LEU A 291 25.10 -33.83 1.02
N GLY A 292 25.26 -35.15 0.93
CA GLY A 292 25.91 -36.15 1.76
C GLY A 292 26.16 -37.37 0.86
N LYS A 293 27.22 -38.13 1.13
CA LYS A 293 27.58 -39.36 0.41
C LYS A 293 26.75 -40.59 0.83
N ASP A 294 25.62 -40.38 1.52
CA ASP A 294 24.81 -41.47 2.08
C ASP A 294 23.36 -41.34 1.60
N PHE A 295 23.12 -41.49 0.31
CA PHE A 295 21.83 -41.92 -0.24
C PHE A 295 22.12 -42.70 -1.52
N GLU A 296 22.38 -43.99 -1.36
CA GLU A 296 22.24 -44.97 -2.44
C GLU A 296 20.77 -44.98 -2.85
N ILE A 297 20.47 -44.50 -4.05
CA ILE A 297 19.15 -44.61 -4.65
C ILE A 297 19.00 -46.06 -5.10
N ASP A 298 18.13 -46.80 -4.42
CA ASP A 298 17.64 -48.11 -4.85
C ASP A 298 16.92 -47.95 -6.22
N PRO A 299 17.45 -48.50 -7.32
CA PRO A 299 16.89 -48.33 -8.65
C PRO A 299 15.57 -49.09 -8.87
N GLN A 300 15.01 -49.77 -7.87
CA GLN A 300 13.76 -50.54 -8.02
C GLN A 300 12.48 -49.83 -7.57
N ARG A 301 12.53 -48.56 -7.15
CA ARG A 301 11.34 -47.85 -6.62
C ARG A 301 10.65 -46.85 -7.55
N LEU A 302 10.95 -46.85 -8.85
CA LEU A 302 10.23 -46.08 -9.86
C LEU A 302 9.33 -47.00 -10.70
N MET A 303 8.13 -47.30 -10.18
CA MET A 303 6.99 -47.64 -11.02
C MET A 303 5.93 -46.54 -10.90
N HIS A 304 5.56 -46.00 -12.07
CA HIS A 304 4.60 -44.93 -12.30
C HIS A 304 3.22 -45.19 -11.66
N PRO A 305 2.43 -44.11 -11.45
CA PRO A 305 1.36 -43.86 -12.42
C PRO A 305 1.34 -42.42 -12.96
N GLN A 306 0.89 -42.31 -14.22
CA GLN A 306 0.68 -41.09 -15.00
C GLN A 306 -0.29 -40.10 -14.32
N PRO A 307 -0.09 -38.78 -14.45
CA PRO A 307 -1.12 -37.81 -14.10
C PRO A 307 -2.17 -37.67 -15.24
N PRO A 308 -3.46 -37.50 -14.92
CA PRO A 308 -4.49 -37.29 -15.93
C PRO A 308 -4.45 -35.88 -16.51
N ASN A 309 -4.44 -35.81 -17.84
CA ASN A 309 -4.67 -34.62 -18.65
C ASN A 309 -6.04 -33.99 -18.32
N LEU A 310 -6.05 -32.76 -17.83
CA LEU A 310 -7.28 -31.97 -17.71
C LEU A 310 -7.03 -30.49 -18.06
N PHE A 311 -7.76 -30.08 -19.11
CA PHE A 311 -8.15 -28.73 -19.52
C PHE A 311 -7.28 -27.92 -20.50
N ASN A 312 -7.75 -28.02 -21.74
CA ASN A 312 -7.51 -27.21 -22.93
C ASN A 312 -8.31 -25.88 -22.83
N PHE A 313 -7.64 -24.74 -22.71
CA PHE A 313 -8.28 -23.42 -22.83
C PHE A 313 -8.11 -22.87 -24.25
N ALA A 314 -9.04 -23.25 -25.11
CA ALA A 314 -9.30 -22.56 -26.36
C ALA A 314 -10.80 -22.41 -26.47
N SER A 315 -11.33 -21.19 -26.21
CA SER A 315 -12.61 -20.64 -26.70
C SER A 315 -13.04 -19.46 -25.82
N TYR A 316 -12.74 -18.22 -26.22
CA TYR A 316 -13.59 -17.09 -25.87
C TYR A 316 -13.85 -16.28 -27.15
N PRO A 317 -15.10 -16.18 -27.61
CA PRO A 317 -15.45 -15.35 -28.75
C PRO A 317 -15.60 -13.89 -28.31
N HIS A 318 -14.95 -13.00 -29.07
CA HIS A 318 -15.35 -11.61 -29.22
C HIS A 318 -16.83 -11.54 -29.61
N HIS A 319 -17.66 -10.75 -28.93
CA HIS A 319 -18.69 -9.93 -29.58
C HIS A 319 -19.18 -8.81 -28.65
N LEU A 320 -19.20 -7.61 -29.24
CA LEU A 320 -19.73 -6.34 -28.74
C LEU A 320 -21.25 -6.39 -28.54
N ASN A 321 -21.77 -5.67 -27.55
CA ASN A 321 -22.96 -4.82 -27.70
C ASN A 321 -23.09 -3.88 -26.50
N GLN A 322 -22.85 -2.59 -26.74
CA GLN A 322 -23.24 -1.49 -25.85
C GLN A 322 -24.72 -1.16 -26.08
N PRO A 323 -25.55 -0.98 -25.04
CA PRO A 323 -26.79 -0.23 -25.18
C PRO A 323 -26.53 1.28 -24.99
N ALA A 324 -27.03 2.07 -25.93
CA ALA A 324 -27.09 3.52 -25.86
C ALA A 324 -27.93 3.97 -24.66
N VAL A 325 -27.41 4.93 -23.87
CA VAL A 325 -28.14 5.58 -22.78
C VAL A 325 -28.64 6.94 -23.25
N ASP A 326 -29.95 7.12 -23.08
CA ASP A 326 -30.77 8.29 -23.37
C ASP A 326 -30.34 9.52 -22.52
N PRO A 327 -30.07 10.69 -23.13
CA PRO A 327 -29.60 11.87 -22.41
C PRO A 327 -30.74 12.73 -21.87
N GLN A 328 -31.60 12.20 -20.99
CA GLN A 328 -32.56 13.02 -20.20
C GLN A 328 -32.92 12.39 -18.85
N THR A 329 -31.98 12.33 -17.90
CA THR A 329 -32.35 12.35 -16.46
C THR A 329 -31.18 12.79 -15.58
N VAL A 330 -30.80 14.08 -15.65
CA VAL A 330 -29.98 14.72 -14.61
C VAL A 330 -30.65 16.04 -14.24
N ALA A 331 -31.58 15.96 -13.30
CA ALA A 331 -32.12 17.10 -12.58
C ALA A 331 -32.44 16.65 -11.15
N GLY A 332 -31.56 17.01 -10.21
CA GLY A 332 -31.78 16.86 -8.78
C GLY A 332 -30.61 16.21 -8.06
N PHE A 333 -29.99 17.03 -7.20
CA PHE A 333 -28.98 16.74 -6.16
C PHE A 333 -27.51 16.90 -6.56
#